data_AF-A0A8F6TTN2-F1
#
_entry.id   AF-A0A8F6TTN2-F1
#
_cell.length_a   1.000
_cell.length_b   1.000
_cell.length_c   1.000
_cell.angle_alpha   90.00
_cell.angle_beta   90.00
_cell.angle_gamma   90.00
#
_symmetry.space_group_name_H-M   'P 1'
#
loop_
_entity.id
_entity.type
_entity.pdbx_description
1 polymer ?
#
loop_
_entity_poly.entity_id
_entity_poly.type
_entity_poly.pdbx_seq_one_letter_code
_entity_poly.pdbx_strand_id
1 'polypeptide(L)'
;MSARVREFFRRWIIQAVSDQFYSFGTAISWSALSSIGNSRIARLTIIMPFVGYLIVFNSTLSDYFSTILPADLAHESGDLWTFLYSRNLYFLYFGLLLFGGGVALFNVVAPSQIRRFPAAESYIAAMDTIRTPNLVIGSFENTIGMYFASLHGEERSSMFVARRIGFPSDVSGDLHRFVERLFLATEFSDEDFEPAEDRLGSRFWTGSGYLMTDEVLDVAYSGRRADRILHVALLDEAVAHPTDVFYLEHRALEYHRSAARIIVFLFYAMGSALLVFPSILTSILILKFW
;
A
#
# COMPACT_ATOMS: atom_id res chain seq x y z
N MET A 1 6.19 -3.47 -40.83
CA MET A 1 5.32 -3.57 -39.65
C MET A 1 4.98 -2.14 -39.20
N SER A 2 3.75 -1.70 -39.44
CA SER A 2 3.39 -0.28 -39.54
C SER A 2 3.21 0.43 -38.19
N ALA A 3 3.45 1.75 -38.15
CA ALA A 3 3.27 2.60 -36.97
C ALA A 3 1.87 2.44 -36.30
N ARG A 4 0.83 2.14 -37.10
CA ARG A 4 -0.52 1.86 -36.60
C ARG A 4 -0.62 0.62 -35.72
N VAL A 5 0.12 -0.45 -36.02
CA VAL A 5 0.13 -1.66 -35.18
C VAL A 5 0.81 -1.37 -33.84
N ARG A 6 1.86 -0.54 -33.85
CA ARG A 6 2.58 -0.11 -32.64
C ARG A 6 1.73 0.80 -31.75
N GLU A 7 0.99 1.74 -32.35
CA GLU A 7 0.03 2.58 -31.61
C GLU A 7 -1.16 1.78 -31.07
N PHE A 8 -1.69 0.83 -31.84
CA PHE A 8 -2.76 -0.05 -31.39
C PHE A 8 -2.33 -0.90 -30.20
N PHE A 9 -1.18 -1.58 -30.28
CA PHE A 9 -0.62 -2.36 -29.17
C PHE A 9 -0.34 -1.48 -27.94
N ARG A 10 0.23 -0.28 -28.13
CA ARG A 10 0.54 0.65 -27.04
C ARG A 10 -0.73 1.17 -26.36
N ARG A 11 -1.77 1.52 -27.10
CA ARG A 11 -3.01 2.02 -26.50
C ARG A 11 -3.80 0.89 -25.86
N TRP A 12 -4.03 -0.22 -26.54
CA TRP A 12 -4.96 -1.23 -26.02
C TRP A 12 -4.35 -2.17 -24.99
N ILE A 13 -3.16 -2.72 -25.23
CA ILE A 13 -2.60 -3.75 -24.34
C ILE A 13 -1.86 -3.09 -23.18
N ILE A 14 -1.01 -2.11 -23.45
CA ILE A 14 -0.19 -1.49 -22.39
C ILE A 14 -1.06 -0.67 -21.43
N GLN A 15 -2.06 0.09 -21.91
CA GLN A 15 -2.95 0.83 -21.02
C GLN A 15 -3.85 -0.12 -20.22
N ALA A 16 -4.45 -1.15 -20.84
CA ALA A 16 -5.28 -2.10 -20.10
C ALA A 16 -4.50 -2.83 -18.99
N VAL A 17 -3.27 -3.27 -19.28
CA VAL A 17 -2.40 -3.91 -18.27
C VAL A 17 -1.99 -2.91 -17.19
N SER A 18 -1.67 -1.67 -17.56
CA SER A 18 -1.34 -0.62 -16.59
C SER A 18 -2.52 -0.29 -15.67
N ASP A 19 -3.74 -0.27 -16.21
CA ASP A 19 -4.94 0.06 -15.45
C ASP A 19 -5.33 -1.05 -14.50
N GLN A 20 -5.18 -2.30 -14.95
CA GLN A 20 -5.35 -3.46 -14.10
C GLN A 20 -4.28 -3.51 -12.99
N PHE A 21 -3.03 -3.18 -13.31
CA PHE A 21 -1.95 -3.13 -12.32
C PHE A 21 -2.14 -1.97 -11.33
N TYR A 22 -2.61 -0.81 -11.78
CA TYR A 22 -2.94 0.32 -10.91
C TYR A 22 -4.09 -0.06 -9.97
N SER A 23 -5.22 -0.56 -10.50
CA SER A 23 -6.38 -0.99 -9.72
C SER A 23 -6.03 -2.08 -8.71
N PHE A 24 -5.21 -3.04 -9.11
CA PHE A 24 -4.71 -4.07 -8.20
C PHE A 24 -3.78 -3.49 -7.13
N GLY A 25 -2.87 -2.61 -7.55
CA GLY A 25 -1.96 -1.92 -6.66
C GLY A 25 -2.70 -1.08 -5.62
N THR A 26 -3.79 -0.42 -5.98
CA THR A 26 -4.62 0.38 -5.06
C THR A 26 -5.53 -0.49 -4.19
N ALA A 27 -6.04 -1.62 -4.70
CA ALA A 27 -6.87 -2.54 -3.94
C ALA A 27 -6.11 -3.22 -2.77
N ILE A 28 -4.80 -3.43 -2.92
CA ILE A 28 -3.96 -3.98 -1.87
C ILE A 28 -3.53 -2.83 -0.96
N SER A 29 -4.15 -2.67 0.20
CA SER A 29 -3.72 -1.73 1.24
C SER A 29 -2.85 -2.41 2.31
N TRP A 30 -2.02 -1.62 3.00
CA TRP A 30 -1.30 -2.13 4.18
C TRP A 30 -2.26 -2.58 5.29
N SER A 31 -3.43 -1.94 5.42
CA SER A 31 -4.48 -2.33 6.36
C SER A 31 -5.02 -3.74 6.05
N ALA A 32 -5.27 -4.07 4.79
CA ALA A 32 -5.67 -5.42 4.37
C ALA A 32 -4.58 -6.46 4.70
N LEU A 33 -3.32 -6.17 4.39
CA LEU A 33 -2.18 -7.05 4.71
C LEU A 33 -1.97 -7.22 6.22
N SER A 34 -2.29 -6.19 7.00
CA SER A 34 -2.14 -6.22 8.45
C SER A 34 -3.08 -7.20 9.12
N SER A 35 -4.28 -7.44 8.55
CA SER A 35 -5.23 -8.42 9.08
C SER A 35 -4.61 -9.83 9.14
N ILE A 36 -3.81 -10.18 8.13
CA ILE A 36 -3.07 -11.44 8.05
C ILE A 36 -1.83 -11.38 8.94
N GLY A 37 -0.97 -10.38 8.75
CA GLY A 37 0.35 -10.29 9.39
C GLY A 37 0.32 -10.06 10.90
N ASN A 38 -0.75 -9.44 11.43
CA ASN A 38 -0.93 -9.26 12.87
C ASN A 38 -1.61 -10.44 13.57
N SER A 39 -2.12 -11.42 12.83
CA SER A 39 -2.75 -12.59 13.45
C SER A 39 -1.71 -13.43 14.22
N ARG A 40 -2.09 -13.92 15.41
CA ARG A 40 -1.20 -14.74 16.26
C ARG A 40 -0.72 -16.00 15.53
N ILE A 41 -1.63 -16.61 14.76
CA ILE A 41 -1.34 -17.80 13.95
C ILE A 41 -0.29 -17.47 12.88
N ALA A 42 -0.43 -16.35 12.15
CA ALA A 42 0.56 -15.95 11.16
C ALA A 42 1.92 -15.61 11.80
N ARG A 43 1.97 -15.07 13.02
CA ARG A 43 3.26 -14.85 13.69
C ARG A 43 3.95 -16.16 14.09
N LEU A 44 3.18 -17.20 14.44
CA LEU A 44 3.74 -18.53 14.71
C LEU A 44 4.33 -19.17 13.45
N THR A 45 3.83 -18.83 12.24
CA THR A 45 4.40 -19.37 11.00
C THR A 45 5.80 -18.83 10.69
N ILE A 46 6.28 -17.78 11.37
CA ILE A 46 7.68 -17.34 11.27
C ILE A 46 8.63 -18.44 11.79
N ILE A 47 8.19 -19.27 12.74
CA ILE A 47 8.99 -20.39 13.29
C ILE A 47 8.85 -21.64 12.43
N MET A 48 7.83 -21.72 11.58
CA MET A 48 7.56 -22.90 10.74
C MET A 48 8.67 -23.31 9.78
N PRO A 49 9.55 -22.43 9.23
CA PRO A 49 10.70 -22.88 8.45
C PRO A 49 11.64 -23.81 9.25
N PHE A 50 11.81 -23.56 10.55
CA PHE A 50 12.64 -24.40 11.42
C PHE A 50 11.95 -25.74 11.72
N VAL A 51 10.65 -25.71 12.01
CA VAL A 51 9.85 -26.92 12.24
C VAL A 51 9.77 -27.76 10.96
N GLY A 52 9.53 -27.12 9.83
CA GLY A 52 9.45 -27.76 8.52
C GLY A 52 10.79 -28.34 8.08
N TYR A 53 11.91 -27.67 8.38
CA TYR A 53 13.24 -28.22 8.17
C TYR A 53 13.44 -29.49 9.01
N LEU A 54 13.07 -29.45 10.29
CA LEU A 54 13.13 -30.63 11.15
C LEU A 54 12.24 -31.77 10.64
N ILE A 55 11.06 -31.48 10.09
CA ILE A 55 10.17 -32.51 9.53
C ILE A 55 10.75 -33.13 8.25
N VAL A 56 11.25 -32.31 7.32
CA VAL A 56 11.77 -32.78 6.03
C VAL A 56 13.07 -33.57 6.19
N PHE A 57 13.94 -33.17 7.12
CA PHE A 57 15.24 -33.81 7.33
C PHE A 57 15.26 -34.91 8.39
N ASN A 58 14.15 -35.12 9.11
CA ASN A 58 14.01 -36.24 10.02
C ASN A 58 13.39 -37.44 9.30
N SER A 59 14.20 -38.49 9.08
CA SER A 59 13.78 -39.71 8.39
C SER A 59 12.59 -40.38 9.05
N THR A 60 12.51 -40.37 10.39
CA THR A 60 11.40 -40.99 11.13
C THR A 60 10.06 -40.29 10.88
N LEU A 61 10.06 -38.95 10.80
CA LEU A 61 8.85 -38.18 10.50
C LEU A 61 8.47 -38.28 9.01
N SER A 62 9.45 -38.23 8.11
CA SER A 62 9.22 -38.46 6.68
C SER A 62 8.59 -39.82 6.42
N ASP A 63 9.11 -40.87 7.06
CA ASP A 63 8.57 -42.22 6.94
C ASP A 63 7.14 -42.28 7.49
N TYR A 64 6.87 -41.72 8.67
CA TYR A 64 5.53 -41.71 9.27
C TYR A 64 4.48 -40.99 8.39
N PHE A 65 4.83 -39.86 7.78
CA PHE A 65 3.96 -39.17 6.83
C PHE A 65 3.78 -39.95 5.52
N SER A 66 4.80 -40.69 5.08
CA SER A 66 4.70 -41.59 3.92
C SER A 66 3.80 -42.79 4.15
N THR A 67 3.64 -43.24 5.41
CA THR A 67 2.77 -44.38 5.77
C THR A 67 1.30 -43.98 5.93
N ILE A 68 1.01 -42.76 6.36
CA ILE A 68 -0.37 -42.26 6.55
C ILE A 68 -0.99 -41.81 5.22
N LEU A 69 -0.18 -41.26 4.30
CA LEU A 69 -0.61 -40.97 2.95
C LEU A 69 -0.57 -42.29 2.16
N PRO A 70 -1.70 -42.80 1.60
CA PRO A 70 -1.76 -44.16 1.06
C PRO A 70 -0.76 -44.35 -0.10
N ALA A 71 0.39 -44.95 0.22
CA ALA A 71 1.42 -45.32 -0.75
C ALA A 71 0.93 -46.37 -1.76
N ASP A 72 -0.13 -47.10 -1.40
CA ASP A 72 -0.76 -48.14 -2.23
C ASP A 72 -1.53 -47.58 -3.44
N LEU A 73 -1.92 -46.30 -3.45
CA LEU A 73 -2.57 -45.68 -4.62
C LEU A 73 -1.56 -45.14 -5.66
N ALA A 74 -0.27 -45.02 -5.30
CA ALA A 74 0.75 -44.38 -6.12
C ALA A 74 1.59 -45.37 -6.96
N HIS A 75 1.53 -46.67 -6.68
CA HIS A 75 2.44 -47.65 -7.29
C HIS A 75 2.05 -48.13 -8.70
N GLU A 76 0.84 -47.85 -9.20
CA GLU A 76 0.38 -48.40 -10.49
C GLU A 76 0.27 -47.41 -11.66
N SER A 77 0.47 -46.10 -11.47
CA SER A 77 0.43 -45.17 -12.62
C SER A 77 1.54 -44.14 -12.59
N GLY A 78 2.33 -44.08 -13.67
CA GLY A 78 3.30 -43.01 -13.96
C GLY A 78 2.63 -41.67 -14.30
N ASP A 79 1.53 -41.37 -13.62
CA ASP A 79 0.69 -40.21 -13.84
C ASP A 79 1.28 -38.97 -13.14
N LEU A 80 1.12 -37.79 -13.72
CA LEU A 80 1.71 -36.55 -13.19
C LEU A 80 1.20 -36.23 -11.77
N TRP A 81 0.00 -36.68 -11.43
CA TRP A 81 -0.65 -36.46 -10.15
C TRP A 81 0.00 -37.22 -9.00
N THR A 82 0.41 -38.48 -9.21
CA THR A 82 1.11 -39.28 -8.20
C THR A 82 2.52 -38.75 -7.97
N PHE A 83 3.19 -38.27 -9.02
CA PHE A 83 4.48 -37.57 -8.88
C PHE A 83 4.36 -36.29 -8.05
N LEU A 84 3.38 -35.44 -8.34
CA LEU A 84 3.15 -34.20 -7.59
C LEU A 84 2.76 -34.48 -6.13
N TYR A 85 1.95 -35.51 -5.88
CA TYR A 85 1.57 -35.96 -4.54
C TYR A 85 2.79 -36.37 -3.70
N SER A 86 3.75 -37.09 -4.30
CA SER A 86 4.99 -37.49 -3.62
C SER A 86 5.82 -36.30 -3.13
N ARG A 87 5.57 -35.11 -3.67
CA ARG A 87 6.26 -33.86 -3.32
C ARG A 87 5.44 -32.95 -2.39
N ASN A 88 4.30 -33.40 -1.88
CA ASN A 88 3.41 -32.60 -1.02
C ASN A 88 4.11 -32.00 0.21
N LEU A 89 5.01 -32.74 0.85
CA LEU A 89 5.79 -32.23 1.99
C LEU A 89 6.68 -31.04 1.60
N TYR A 90 7.25 -31.05 0.40
CA TYR A 90 8.03 -29.91 -0.12
C TYR A 90 7.14 -28.71 -0.40
N PHE A 91 5.96 -28.90 -1.00
CA PHE A 91 5.00 -27.81 -1.22
C PHE A 91 4.55 -27.17 0.10
N LEU A 92 4.26 -27.99 1.11
CA LEU A 92 3.91 -27.53 2.45
C LEU A 92 5.07 -26.77 3.10
N TYR A 93 6.30 -27.28 3.00
CA TYR A 93 7.50 -26.62 3.51
C TYR A 93 7.73 -25.25 2.86
N PHE A 94 7.79 -25.19 1.52
CA PHE A 94 8.01 -23.94 0.79
C PHE A 94 6.85 -22.97 0.96
N GLY A 95 5.61 -23.46 1.02
CA GLY A 95 4.43 -22.65 1.29
C GLY A 95 4.50 -21.99 2.67
N LEU A 96 4.82 -22.74 3.72
CA LEU A 96 5.03 -22.20 5.07
C LEU A 96 6.21 -21.23 5.12
N LEU A 97 7.30 -21.53 4.42
CA LEU A 97 8.49 -20.68 4.38
C LEU A 97 8.20 -19.33 3.74
N LEU A 98 7.55 -19.33 2.57
CA LEU A 98 7.20 -18.09 1.86
C LEU A 98 6.14 -17.31 2.61
N PHE A 99 5.14 -17.98 3.18
CA PHE A 99 4.12 -17.33 3.98
C PHE A 99 4.72 -16.69 5.23
N GLY A 100 5.49 -17.44 6.03
CA GLY A 100 6.19 -16.94 7.22
C GLY A 100 7.21 -15.83 6.89
N GLY A 101 7.92 -15.96 5.77
CA GLY A 101 8.79 -14.91 5.23
C GLY A 101 8.01 -13.64 4.88
N GLY A 102 6.83 -13.76 4.29
CA GLY A 102 5.91 -12.64 4.05
C GLY A 102 5.49 -11.94 5.35
N VAL A 103 5.20 -12.70 6.41
CA VAL A 103 4.82 -12.13 7.72
C VAL A 103 6.00 -11.40 8.36
N ALA A 104 7.20 -11.98 8.28
CA ALA A 104 8.42 -11.33 8.75
C ALA A 104 8.69 -10.04 7.98
N LEU A 105 8.58 -10.07 6.65
CA LEU A 105 8.79 -8.91 5.79
C LEU A 105 7.76 -7.80 6.06
N PHE A 106 6.49 -8.16 6.23
CA PHE A 106 5.44 -7.23 6.65
C PHE A 106 5.81 -6.52 7.97
N ASN A 107 6.27 -7.27 8.97
CA ASN A 107 6.63 -6.69 10.27
C ASN A 107 7.83 -5.74 10.22
N VAL A 108 8.72 -5.87 9.23
CA VAL A 108 9.89 -5.01 9.05
C VAL A 108 9.55 -3.77 8.21
N VAL A 109 8.82 -3.94 7.12
CA VAL A 109 8.66 -2.86 6.12
C VAL A 109 7.39 -2.03 6.30
N ALA A 110 6.33 -2.61 6.88
CA ALA A 110 5.07 -1.89 7.09
C ALA A 110 5.27 -0.71 8.04
N PRO A 111 4.67 0.46 7.75
CA PRO A 111 4.71 1.61 8.64
C PRO A 111 4.20 1.25 10.04
N SER A 112 4.91 1.74 11.07
CA SER A 112 4.62 1.37 12.46
C SER A 112 3.21 1.77 12.91
N GLN A 113 2.70 2.87 12.35
CA GLN A 113 1.37 3.43 12.56
C GLN A 113 0.30 2.46 12.05
N ILE A 114 0.39 2.00 10.79
CA ILE A 114 -0.58 1.07 10.21
C ILE A 114 -0.52 -0.30 10.89
N ARG A 115 0.68 -0.74 11.31
CA ARG A 115 0.83 -1.99 12.05
C ARG A 115 0.09 -1.97 13.39
N ARG A 116 0.06 -0.81 14.08
CA ARG A 116 -0.65 -0.63 15.36
C ARG A 116 -2.13 -0.33 15.16
N PHE A 117 -2.47 0.47 14.16
CA PHE A 117 -3.81 0.96 13.87
C PHE A 117 -4.21 0.67 12.41
N PRO A 118 -4.68 -0.56 12.12
CA PRO A 118 -5.12 -0.92 10.77
C PRO A 118 -6.28 -0.06 10.25
N ALA A 119 -7.20 0.33 11.14
CA ALA A 119 -8.38 1.13 10.80
C ALA A 119 -8.12 2.62 11.08
N ALA A 120 -8.56 3.48 10.15
CA ALA A 120 -8.41 4.93 10.27
C ALA A 120 -9.07 5.48 11.55
N GLU A 121 -10.27 5.00 11.89
CA GLU A 121 -11.00 5.41 13.10
C GLU A 121 -10.19 5.15 14.37
N SER A 122 -9.54 3.97 14.45
CA SER A 122 -8.69 3.62 15.60
C SER A 122 -7.43 4.47 15.69
N TYR A 123 -6.88 4.89 14.54
CA TYR A 123 -5.73 5.77 14.46
C TYR A 123 -6.11 7.19 14.92
N ILE A 124 -7.19 7.74 14.37
CA ILE A 124 -7.69 9.07 14.71
C ILE A 124 -8.05 9.15 16.19
N ALA A 125 -8.78 8.16 16.71
CA ALA A 125 -9.13 8.11 18.13
C ALA A 125 -7.88 8.09 19.03
N ALA A 126 -6.83 7.34 18.66
CA ALA A 126 -5.58 7.31 19.39
C ALA A 126 -4.82 8.63 19.30
N MET A 127 -4.74 9.25 18.13
CA MET A 127 -4.05 10.53 17.92
C MET A 127 -4.77 11.69 18.62
N ASP A 128 -6.10 11.69 18.66
CA ASP A 128 -6.88 12.72 19.34
C ASP A 128 -6.62 12.73 20.86
N THR A 129 -6.34 11.56 21.46
CA THR A 129 -5.97 11.49 22.89
C THR A 129 -4.64 12.16 23.24
N ILE A 130 -3.70 12.21 22.30
CA ILE A 130 -2.34 12.77 22.49
C ILE A 130 -2.14 14.05 21.68
N ARG A 131 -3.23 14.68 21.24
CA ARG A 131 -3.22 15.80 20.31
C ARG A 131 -2.45 16.99 20.88
N THR A 132 -1.44 17.42 20.13
CA THR A 132 -0.72 18.68 20.35
C THR A 132 -0.56 19.40 19.01
N PRO A 133 -0.47 20.74 18.97
CA PRO A 133 -0.29 21.49 17.72
C PRO A 133 0.89 20.97 16.89
N ASN A 134 2.02 20.71 17.53
CA ASN A 134 3.22 20.18 16.87
C ASN A 134 3.01 18.78 16.27
N LEU A 135 2.19 17.94 16.91
CA LEU A 135 1.86 16.62 16.37
C LEU A 135 1.01 16.72 15.10
N VAL A 136 0.03 17.64 15.10
CA VAL A 136 -0.82 17.88 13.92
C VAL A 136 0.00 18.47 12.78
N ILE A 137 0.83 19.48 13.05
CA ILE A 137 1.75 20.07 12.07
C ILE A 137 2.69 18.99 11.51
N GLY A 138 3.33 18.20 12.37
CA GLY A 138 4.23 17.14 11.92
C GLY A 138 3.54 16.06 11.08
N SER A 139 2.29 15.71 11.43
CA SER A 139 1.47 14.77 10.65
C SER A 139 1.10 15.34 9.27
N PHE A 140 0.76 16.63 9.22
CA PHE A 140 0.47 17.33 7.98
C PHE A 140 1.72 17.42 7.09
N GLU A 141 2.84 17.89 7.62
CA GLU A 141 4.13 17.97 6.91
C GLU A 141 4.59 16.59 6.42
N ASN A 142 4.41 15.54 7.21
CA ASN A 142 4.71 14.17 6.80
C ASN A 142 3.85 13.74 5.60
N THR A 143 2.56 14.10 5.60
CA THR A 143 1.64 13.84 4.48
C THR A 143 2.08 14.55 3.21
N ILE A 144 2.42 15.84 3.32
CA ILE A 144 2.93 16.64 2.20
C ILE A 144 4.27 16.10 1.69
N GLY A 145 5.16 15.68 2.59
CA GLY A 145 6.44 15.07 2.24
C GLY A 145 6.26 13.75 1.46
N MET A 146 5.31 12.90 1.88
CA MET A 146 4.97 11.67 1.15
C MET A 146 4.40 11.97 -0.25
N TYR A 147 3.58 13.01 -0.36
CA TYR A 147 3.05 13.50 -1.63
C TYR A 147 4.17 13.95 -2.57
N PHE A 148 5.08 14.83 -2.11
CA PHE A 148 6.20 15.33 -2.93
C PHE A 148 7.23 14.26 -3.29
N ALA A 149 7.44 13.26 -2.44
CA ALA A 149 8.30 12.12 -2.74
C ALA A 149 7.70 11.17 -3.79
N SER A 150 6.36 11.16 -3.92
CA SER A 150 5.64 10.23 -4.81
C SER A 150 5.31 10.84 -6.17
N LEU A 151 5.09 12.14 -6.24
CA LEU A 151 4.63 12.87 -7.43
C LEU A 151 5.66 13.92 -7.87
N HIS A 152 5.86 14.05 -9.19
CA HIS A 152 6.87 14.94 -9.77
C HIS A 152 6.28 15.78 -10.91
N GLY A 153 6.67 17.06 -10.98
CA GLY A 153 6.27 17.97 -12.07
C GLY A 153 4.75 18.11 -12.18
N GLU A 154 4.23 17.95 -13.40
CA GLU A 154 2.80 18.07 -13.73
C GLU A 154 1.90 17.08 -12.97
N GLU A 155 2.45 15.95 -12.49
CA GLU A 155 1.70 14.96 -11.70
C GLU A 155 1.21 15.50 -10.35
N ARG A 156 1.72 16.67 -9.93
CA ARG A 156 1.32 17.34 -8.68
C ARG A 156 0.06 18.18 -8.86
N SER A 157 -0.19 18.71 -10.05
CA SER A 157 -1.32 19.60 -10.22
C SER A 157 -2.65 18.86 -10.01
N SER A 158 -3.59 19.50 -9.32
CA SER A 158 -4.94 18.98 -9.08
C SER A 158 -5.72 18.68 -10.36
N MET A 159 -5.30 19.27 -11.48
CA MET A 159 -5.90 19.05 -12.81
C MET A 159 -5.43 17.74 -13.46
N PHE A 160 -4.35 17.13 -12.96
CA PHE A 160 -3.81 15.89 -13.48
C PHE A 160 -4.19 14.70 -12.59
N VAL A 161 -4.85 13.71 -13.19
CA VAL A 161 -5.11 12.44 -12.52
C VAL A 161 -3.85 11.59 -12.58
N ALA A 162 -2.93 11.81 -11.64
CA ALA A 162 -1.72 11.02 -11.53
C ALA A 162 -2.06 9.58 -11.11
N ARG A 163 -1.64 8.60 -11.92
CA ARG A 163 -1.81 7.16 -11.63
C ARG A 163 -0.56 6.58 -10.98
N ARG A 164 -0.24 7.02 -9.75
CA ARG A 164 0.88 6.48 -8.97
C ARG A 164 0.37 5.59 -7.84
N ILE A 165 0.93 4.38 -7.74
CA ILE A 165 0.54 3.40 -6.71
C ILE A 165 0.97 3.85 -5.30
N GLY A 166 2.03 4.65 -5.20
CA GLY A 166 2.55 5.17 -3.93
C GLY A 166 1.71 6.29 -3.31
N PHE A 167 0.92 6.98 -4.14
CA PHE A 167 0.03 8.04 -3.72
C PHE A 167 -1.14 8.12 -4.72
N PRO A 168 -2.21 7.34 -4.51
CA PRO A 168 -3.33 7.25 -5.44
C PRO A 168 -4.05 8.58 -5.62
N SER A 169 -4.72 8.71 -6.76
CA SER A 169 -5.52 9.90 -7.12
C SER A 169 -6.57 10.28 -6.07
N ASP A 170 -7.11 9.31 -5.35
CA ASP A 170 -8.12 9.56 -4.32
C ASP A 170 -7.50 10.26 -3.11
N VAL A 171 -6.31 9.82 -2.69
CA VAL A 171 -5.57 10.42 -1.58
C VAL A 171 -5.06 11.81 -1.95
N SER A 172 -4.57 12.00 -3.18
CA SER A 172 -4.21 13.35 -3.66
C SER A 172 -5.43 14.25 -3.78
N GLY A 173 -6.55 13.74 -4.29
CA GLY A 173 -7.79 14.50 -4.38
C GLY A 173 -8.26 14.99 -3.00
N ASP A 174 -8.24 14.11 -1.99
CA ASP A 174 -8.59 14.48 -0.62
C ASP A 174 -7.61 15.50 -0.02
N LEU A 175 -6.30 15.35 -0.27
CA LEU A 175 -5.29 16.33 0.14
C LEU A 175 -5.50 17.68 -0.53
N HIS A 176 -5.76 17.72 -1.85
CA HIS A 176 -5.99 18.96 -2.59
C HIS A 176 -7.24 19.69 -2.10
N ARG A 177 -8.35 18.98 -1.86
CA ARG A 177 -9.57 19.56 -1.28
C ARG A 177 -9.33 20.12 0.13
N PHE A 178 -8.55 19.40 0.93
CA PHE A 178 -8.20 19.86 2.28
C PHE A 178 -7.35 21.14 2.21
N VAL A 179 -6.32 21.17 1.37
CA VAL A 179 -5.47 22.36 1.18
C VAL A 179 -6.25 23.55 0.62
N GLU A 180 -7.14 23.32 -0.33
CA GLU A 180 -8.05 24.35 -0.85
C GLU A 180 -8.89 24.93 0.29
N ARG A 181 -9.46 24.08 1.15
CA ARG A 181 -10.21 24.52 2.32
C ARG A 181 -9.34 25.32 3.30
N LEU A 182 -8.12 24.87 3.59
CA LEU A 182 -7.19 25.61 4.46
C LEU A 182 -6.90 26.99 3.89
N PHE A 183 -6.59 27.07 2.60
CA PHE A 183 -6.26 28.31 1.91
C PHE A 183 -7.43 29.30 1.87
N LEU A 184 -8.65 28.81 1.65
CA LEU A 184 -9.84 29.66 1.65
C LEU A 184 -10.25 30.09 3.07
N ALA A 185 -9.89 29.31 4.09
CA ALA A 185 -10.17 29.62 5.49
C ALA A 185 -9.14 30.60 6.08
N THR A 186 -7.91 30.62 5.56
CA THR A 186 -6.97 31.69 5.87
C THR A 186 -7.51 33.00 5.29
N GLU A 187 -8.06 33.86 6.15
CA GLU A 187 -8.66 35.16 5.83
C GLU A 187 -7.62 36.15 5.26
N PHE A 188 -7.04 35.85 4.11
CA PHE A 188 -6.27 36.85 3.38
C PHE A 188 -7.26 37.82 2.73
N SER A 189 -7.30 39.05 3.24
CA SER A 189 -8.07 40.10 2.59
C SER A 189 -7.43 40.41 1.25
N ASP A 190 -8.23 40.66 0.21
CA ASP A 190 -7.73 41.20 -1.07
C ASP A 190 -6.93 42.51 -0.84
N GLU A 191 -7.15 43.20 0.28
CA GLU A 191 -6.41 44.40 0.70
C GLU A 191 -5.00 44.11 1.26
N ASP A 192 -4.73 42.89 1.73
CA ASP A 192 -3.40 42.48 2.23
C ASP A 192 -2.40 42.26 1.07
N PHE A 193 -2.91 42.17 -0.16
CA PHE A 193 -2.13 42.13 -1.39
C PHE A 193 -2.09 43.53 -2.02
N GLU A 194 -1.13 44.36 -1.61
CA GLU A 194 -0.92 45.68 -2.22
C GLU A 194 -0.80 45.57 -3.76
N PRO A 195 -1.52 46.40 -4.55
CA PRO A 195 -1.62 46.29 -6.01
C PRO A 195 -0.32 46.64 -6.76
N ALA A 196 0.79 46.90 -6.08
CA ALA A 196 2.04 47.30 -6.71
C ALA A 196 2.82 46.11 -7.31
N GLU A 197 2.62 44.88 -6.80
CA GLU A 197 3.22 43.67 -7.36
C GLU A 197 2.23 42.48 -7.30
N ASP A 198 1.40 42.38 -8.34
CA ASP A 198 0.36 41.37 -8.65
C ASP A 198 0.86 39.90 -8.75
N ARG A 199 1.98 39.55 -8.08
CA ARG A 199 2.71 38.28 -8.24
C ARG A 199 2.21 37.16 -7.36
N LEU A 200 1.67 37.46 -6.17
CA LEU A 200 1.22 36.44 -5.22
C LEU A 200 -0.17 35.92 -5.57
N GLY A 201 -1.12 36.81 -5.88
CA GLY A 201 -2.45 36.41 -6.36
C GLY A 201 -2.36 35.59 -7.65
N SER A 202 -1.58 36.04 -8.64
CA SER A 202 -1.41 35.29 -9.90
C SER A 202 -0.72 33.93 -9.74
N ARG A 203 0.00 33.69 -8.64
CA ARG A 203 0.74 32.43 -8.41
C ARG A 203 -0.20 31.30 -8.00
N PHE A 204 -1.20 31.59 -7.17
CA PHE A 204 -2.09 30.56 -6.63
C PHE A 204 -3.33 30.34 -7.49
N TRP A 205 -3.64 31.22 -8.44
CA TRP A 205 -4.82 31.11 -9.27
C TRP A 205 -4.45 30.86 -10.73
N THR A 206 -5.13 29.92 -11.37
CA THR A 206 -5.03 29.75 -12.82
C THR A 206 -5.73 30.91 -13.53
N GLY A 207 -5.40 31.14 -14.81
CA GLY A 207 -6.17 32.09 -15.64
C GLY A 207 -7.65 31.72 -15.82
N SER A 208 -8.04 30.50 -15.42
CA SER A 208 -9.42 30.02 -15.36
C SER A 208 -10.07 30.14 -13.99
N GLY A 209 -9.37 30.69 -12.99
CA GLY A 209 -9.89 30.93 -11.64
C GLY A 209 -9.87 29.71 -10.71
N TYR A 210 -9.11 28.66 -11.03
CA TYR A 210 -8.94 27.52 -10.13
C TYR A 210 -7.70 27.70 -9.25
N LEU A 211 -7.81 27.28 -7.99
CA LEU A 211 -6.69 27.30 -7.06
C LEU A 211 -5.64 26.24 -7.43
N MET A 212 -4.41 26.68 -7.66
CA MET A 212 -3.20 25.86 -7.79
C MET A 212 -2.77 25.35 -6.42
N THR A 213 -3.51 24.36 -5.93
CA THR A 213 -3.26 23.73 -4.62
C THR A 213 -1.87 23.07 -4.51
N ASP A 214 -1.22 22.76 -5.62
CA ASP A 214 0.17 22.30 -5.67
C ASP A 214 1.19 23.39 -5.32
N GLU A 215 0.95 24.63 -5.76
CA GLU A 215 1.74 25.80 -5.34
C GLU A 215 1.52 26.11 -3.87
N VAL A 216 0.28 26.01 -3.39
CA VAL A 216 -0.04 26.16 -1.95
C VAL A 216 0.65 25.09 -1.12
N LEU A 217 0.66 23.83 -1.59
CA LEU A 217 1.40 22.73 -0.97
C LEU A 217 2.92 22.99 -0.95
N ASP A 218 3.50 23.56 -2.01
CA ASP A 218 4.93 23.92 -2.04
C ASP A 218 5.24 25.01 -1.01
N VAL A 219 4.35 25.97 -0.82
CA VAL A 219 4.47 26.97 0.26
C VAL A 219 4.37 26.32 1.64
N ALA A 220 3.37 25.47 1.85
CA ALA A 220 3.18 24.75 3.10
C ALA A 220 4.39 23.87 3.47
N TYR A 221 5.08 23.29 2.48
CA TYR A 221 6.24 22.41 2.70
C TYR A 221 7.60 23.12 2.75
N SER A 222 7.82 24.12 1.89
CA SER A 222 9.16 24.67 1.67
C SER A 222 9.63 25.60 2.80
N GLY A 223 8.70 26.18 3.57
CA GLY A 223 9.01 27.08 4.68
C GLY A 223 9.85 28.29 4.25
N ARG A 224 9.76 28.71 2.98
CA ARG A 224 10.52 29.84 2.44
C ARG A 224 10.18 31.11 3.22
N ARG A 225 11.20 31.92 3.51
CA ARG A 225 11.03 33.17 4.29
C ARG A 225 10.01 34.13 3.65
N ALA A 226 9.98 34.19 2.32
CA ALA A 226 9.04 35.03 1.57
C ALA A 226 7.58 34.61 1.78
N ASP A 227 7.34 33.31 1.95
CA ASP A 227 5.99 32.74 2.06
C ASP A 227 5.63 32.45 3.54
N ARG A 228 6.42 32.94 4.50
CA ARG A 228 6.31 32.56 5.92
C ARG A 228 4.94 32.89 6.53
N ILE A 229 4.34 34.02 6.15
CA ILE A 229 3.03 34.44 6.67
C ILE A 229 1.96 33.43 6.24
N LEU A 230 1.92 33.09 4.95
CA LEU A 230 1.01 32.08 4.40
C LEU A 230 1.28 30.69 4.98
N HIS A 231 2.54 30.28 5.05
CA HIS A 231 2.93 29.01 5.66
C HIS A 231 2.43 28.88 7.11
N VAL A 232 2.64 29.90 7.95
CA VAL A 232 2.16 29.89 9.34
C VAL A 232 0.63 29.85 9.40
N ALA A 233 -0.05 30.66 8.60
CA ALA A 233 -1.51 30.67 8.57
C ALA A 233 -2.10 29.30 8.15
N LEU A 234 -1.51 28.65 7.15
CA LEU A 234 -1.92 27.31 6.72
C LEU A 234 -1.69 26.25 7.82
N LEU A 235 -0.57 26.33 8.54
CA LEU A 235 -0.30 25.42 9.65
C LEU A 235 -1.23 25.64 10.83
N ASP A 236 -1.54 26.90 11.17
CA ASP A 236 -2.49 27.25 12.23
C ASP A 236 -3.90 26.73 11.89
N GLU A 237 -4.33 26.88 10.63
CA GLU A 237 -5.60 26.34 10.17
C GLU A 237 -5.60 24.80 10.14
N ALA A 238 -4.48 24.16 9.77
CA ALA A 238 -4.36 22.70 9.85
C ALA A 238 -4.49 22.19 11.30
N VAL A 239 -3.96 22.94 12.28
CA VAL A 239 -4.12 22.65 13.71
C VAL A 239 -5.57 22.77 14.17
N ALA A 240 -6.38 23.62 13.52
CA ALA A 240 -7.81 23.74 13.79
C ALA A 240 -8.62 22.53 13.31
N HIS A 241 -8.13 21.78 12.30
CA HIS A 241 -8.78 20.59 11.72
C HIS A 241 -7.93 19.30 11.89
N PRO A 242 -7.61 18.88 13.13
CA PRO A 242 -6.68 17.77 13.39
C PRO A 242 -7.19 16.42 12.89
N THR A 243 -8.50 16.20 12.92
CA THR A 243 -9.13 14.95 12.46
C THR A 243 -8.86 14.70 10.97
N ASP A 244 -8.99 15.74 10.15
CA ASP A 244 -8.78 15.66 8.71
C ASP A 244 -7.30 15.41 8.40
N VAL A 245 -6.40 16.07 9.14
CA VAL A 245 -4.94 15.85 9.04
C VAL A 245 -4.57 14.40 9.35
N PHE A 246 -5.04 13.86 10.49
CA PHE A 246 -4.74 12.48 10.88
C PHE A 246 -5.38 11.45 9.93
N TYR A 247 -6.56 11.74 9.40
CA TYR A 247 -7.19 10.92 8.37
C TYR A 247 -6.34 10.87 7.09
N LEU A 248 -5.89 12.03 6.60
CA LEU A 248 -5.05 12.14 5.41
C LEU A 248 -3.70 11.44 5.61
N GLU A 249 -3.08 11.60 6.78
CA GLU A 249 -1.82 10.90 7.08
C GLU A 249 -2.02 9.38 7.07
N HIS A 250 -3.07 8.88 7.72
CA HIS A 250 -3.37 7.44 7.73
C HIS A 250 -3.56 6.91 6.31
N ARG A 251 -4.36 7.62 5.50
CA ARG A 251 -4.60 7.28 4.09
C ARG A 251 -3.32 7.30 3.26
N ALA A 252 -2.47 8.31 3.43
CA ALA A 252 -1.18 8.37 2.74
C ALA A 252 -0.25 7.21 3.15
N LEU A 253 -0.22 6.86 4.44
CA LEU A 253 0.57 5.74 4.96
C LEU A 253 0.08 4.39 4.44
N GLU A 254 -1.21 4.22 4.08
CA GLU A 254 -1.71 2.98 3.46
C GLU A 254 -1.05 2.67 2.11
N TYR A 255 -0.58 3.70 1.40
CA TYR A 255 0.04 3.60 0.06
C TYR A 255 1.54 3.86 0.04
N HIS A 256 2.12 4.29 1.16
CA HIS A 256 3.55 4.46 1.28
C HIS A 256 4.31 3.14 1.03
N ARG A 257 5.46 3.22 0.36
CA ARG A 257 6.30 2.04 -0.02
C ARG A 257 5.52 0.97 -0.81
N SER A 258 4.80 1.39 -1.85
CA SER A 258 4.01 0.52 -2.73
C SER A 258 4.76 -0.73 -3.24
N ALA A 259 6.03 -0.60 -3.60
CA ALA A 259 6.85 -1.74 -4.04
C ALA A 259 6.97 -2.83 -2.96
N ALA A 260 7.24 -2.44 -1.72
CA ALA A 260 7.34 -3.39 -0.61
C ALA A 260 6.00 -4.06 -0.31
N ARG A 261 4.90 -3.31 -0.44
CA ARG A 261 3.55 -3.83 -0.27
C ARG A 261 3.23 -4.93 -1.27
N ILE A 262 3.58 -4.72 -2.54
CA ILE A 262 3.40 -5.71 -3.60
C ILE A 262 4.25 -6.95 -3.31
N ILE A 263 5.51 -6.78 -2.88
CA ILE A 263 6.37 -7.91 -2.54
C ILE A 263 5.77 -8.73 -1.38
N VAL A 264 5.33 -8.07 -0.30
CA VAL A 264 4.68 -8.76 0.83
C VAL A 264 3.44 -9.51 0.37
N PHE A 265 2.60 -8.88 -0.45
CA PHE A 265 1.43 -9.53 -1.03
C PHE A 265 1.81 -10.77 -1.85
N LEU A 266 2.83 -10.69 -2.70
CA LEU A 266 3.28 -11.83 -3.51
C LEU A 266 3.77 -12.99 -2.65
N PHE A 267 4.47 -12.71 -1.55
CA PHE A 267 4.89 -13.74 -0.60
C PHE A 267 3.67 -14.41 0.06
N TYR A 268 2.66 -13.65 0.48
CA TYR A 268 1.42 -14.21 1.00
C TYR A 268 0.66 -15.02 -0.05
N ALA A 269 0.49 -14.49 -1.26
CA ALA A 269 -0.24 -15.15 -2.33
C ALA A 269 0.43 -16.46 -2.74
N MET A 270 1.74 -16.44 -2.96
CA MET A 270 2.52 -17.64 -3.34
C MET A 270 2.57 -18.65 -2.19
N GLY A 271 2.81 -18.20 -0.96
CA GLY A 271 2.80 -19.07 0.22
C GLY A 271 1.45 -19.76 0.41
N SER A 272 0.35 -19.00 0.36
CA SER A 272 -1.01 -19.55 0.47
C SER A 272 -1.35 -20.49 -0.69
N ALA A 273 -0.98 -20.15 -1.93
CA ALA A 273 -1.23 -21.02 -3.09
C ALA A 273 -0.52 -22.37 -2.96
N LEU A 274 0.74 -22.37 -2.49
CA LEU A 274 1.50 -23.59 -2.25
C LEU A 274 0.94 -24.42 -1.09
N LEU A 275 0.33 -23.79 -0.08
CA LEU A 275 -0.30 -24.50 1.05
C LEU A 275 -1.63 -25.13 0.66
N VAL A 276 -2.39 -24.50 -0.23
CA VAL A 276 -3.67 -25.02 -0.72
C VAL A 276 -3.48 -26.14 -1.75
N PHE A 277 -2.36 -26.12 -2.49
CA PHE A 277 -2.07 -27.05 -3.57
C PHE A 277 -2.14 -28.54 -3.16
N PRO A 278 -1.48 -29.00 -2.07
CA PRO A 278 -1.59 -30.38 -1.61
C PRO A 278 -3.04 -30.80 -1.31
N SER A 279 -3.85 -29.93 -0.70
CA SER A 279 -5.24 -30.21 -0.34
C SER A 279 -6.17 -30.33 -1.55
N ILE A 280 -5.92 -29.54 -2.59
CA ILE A 280 -6.62 -29.67 -3.88
C ILE A 280 -6.23 -31.00 -4.54
N LEU A 281 -4.93 -31.32 -4.53
CA LEU A 281 -4.41 -32.53 -5.15
C LEU A 281 -4.94 -33.80 -4.47
N THR A 282 -4.99 -33.82 -3.14
CA THR A 282 -5.63 -34.92 -2.39
C THR A 282 -7.11 -35.08 -2.76
N SER A 283 -7.84 -33.97 -2.90
CA SER A 283 -9.26 -33.99 -3.27
C SER A 283 -9.48 -34.55 -4.68
N ILE A 284 -8.66 -34.14 -5.65
CA ILE A 284 -8.71 -34.65 -7.03
C ILE A 284 -8.40 -36.15 -7.07
N LEU A 285 -7.39 -36.62 -6.34
CA LEU A 285 -7.06 -38.04 -6.29
C LEU A 285 -8.21 -38.87 -5.72
N ILE A 286 -8.81 -38.43 -4.61
CA ILE A 286 -9.96 -39.13 -4.01
C ILE A 286 -11.12 -39.23 -5.01
N LEU A 287 -11.43 -38.15 -5.73
CA LEU A 287 -12.49 -38.14 -6.75
C LEU A 287 -12.17 -39.01 -7.97
N LYS A 288 -10.90 -39.22 -8.30
CA LYS A 288 -10.48 -40.04 -9.44
C LYS A 288 -10.52 -41.55 -9.12
N PHE A 289 -10.33 -41.91 -7.86
CA PHE A 289 -10.30 -43.30 -7.39
C PHE A 289 -11.66 -43.80 -6.84
N TRP A 290 -12.65 -42.92 -6.74
CA TRP A 290 -14.06 -43.25 -6.51
C TRP A 290 -14.81 -43.39 -7.84
#